data_AF-A0A166MWP7-F1
#
_entry.id   AF-A0A166MWP7-F1
#
_cell.length_a   1.000
_cell.length_b   1.000
_cell.length_c   1.000
_cell.angle_alpha   90.00
_cell.angle_beta   90.00
_cell.angle_gamma   90.00
#
_symmetry.space_group_name_H-M   'P 1'
#
loop_
_entity.id
_entity.type
_entity.pdbx_description
1 polymer ?
#
loop_
_entity_poly.entity_id
_entity_poly.type
_entity_poly.pdbx_seq_one_letter_code
_entity_poly.pdbx_strand_id
1 'polypeptide(L)'
;MELVELVENEPAARPFQCDWQSCNKSFNRKNDLQRHYRIHANERPYSCTTPGCGKSFIQRSALTVHVRTHTGEKPHQCQHIGCGKRFSDV
;
A
#
# COMPACT_ATOMS: atom_id res chain seq x y z
N MET A 1 -7.73 30.75 -35.84
CA MET A 1 -6.68 30.42 -34.87
C MET A 1 -7.36 30.35 -33.51
N GLU A 2 -7.95 29.20 -33.17
CA GLU A 2 -8.47 28.99 -31.82
C GLU A 2 -7.31 28.49 -30.95
N LEU A 3 -7.01 29.25 -29.91
CA LEU A 3 -6.07 28.86 -28.86
C LEU A 3 -6.72 27.71 -28.10
N VAL A 4 -6.34 26.47 -28.42
CA VAL A 4 -6.61 25.34 -27.55
C VAL A 4 -5.81 25.55 -26.27
N GLU A 5 -6.49 25.83 -25.17
CA GLU A 5 -5.87 25.89 -23.85
C GLU A 5 -5.33 24.49 -23.55
N LEU A 6 -4.00 24.35 -23.59
CA LEU A 6 -3.31 23.18 -23.10
C LEU A 6 -3.54 23.14 -21.59
N VAL A 7 -4.48 22.31 -21.14
CA VAL A 7 -4.57 21.95 -19.73
C VAL A 7 -3.31 21.13 -19.43
N GLU A 8 -2.28 21.80 -18.94
CA GLU A 8 -1.06 21.14 -18.47
C GLU A 8 -1.48 20.19 -17.34
N ASN A 9 -1.31 18.89 -17.58
CA ASN A 9 -1.62 17.85 -16.62
C ASN A 9 -0.50 17.85 -15.57
N GLU A 10 -0.57 18.81 -14.66
CA GLU A 10 0.45 19.05 -13.64
C GLU A 10 0.71 17.75 -12.86
N PRO A 11 1.97 17.28 -12.79
CA PRO A 11 2.29 16.06 -12.07
C PRO A 11 1.88 16.23 -10.61
N ALA A 12 1.12 15.27 -10.09
CA ALA A 12 0.61 15.30 -8.72
C ALA A 12 1.73 15.67 -7.74
N ALA A 13 1.66 16.88 -7.17
CA ALA A 13 2.69 17.42 -6.31
C ALA A 13 3.00 16.46 -5.15
N ARG A 14 4.29 16.28 -4.86
CA ARG A 14 4.79 15.44 -3.75
C ARG A 14 5.60 16.29 -2.76
N PRO A 15 4.95 17.22 -2.05
CA PRO A 15 5.67 18.17 -1.19
C PRO A 15 6.27 17.52 0.07
N PHE A 16 5.82 16.32 0.46
CA PHE A 16 6.27 15.67 1.69
C PHE A 16 7.47 14.76 1.39
N GLN A 17 8.67 15.27 1.58
CA GLN A 17 9.92 14.54 1.33
C GLN A 17 10.42 13.88 2.62
N CYS A 18 11.02 12.69 2.49
CA CYS A 18 11.77 12.08 3.58
C CYS A 18 13.09 12.83 3.78
N ASP A 19 13.41 13.15 5.03
CA ASP A 19 14.64 13.84 5.43
C ASP A 19 15.76 12.90 5.87
N TRP A 20 15.56 11.57 5.73
CA TRP A 20 16.59 10.60 6.06
C TRP A 20 17.74 10.63 5.04
N GLN A 21 18.99 10.71 5.51
CA GLN A 21 20.21 11.02 4.74
C GLN A 21 20.42 10.24 3.43
N SER A 22 19.87 9.03 3.29
CA SER A 22 19.99 8.17 2.12
C SER A 22 18.63 7.77 1.52
N CYS A 23 17.56 8.50 1.85
CA CYS A 23 16.20 8.23 1.38
C CYS A 23 15.68 9.34 0.48
N ASN A 24 15.44 9.03 -0.80
CA ASN A 24 14.93 9.99 -1.78
C ASN A 24 13.40 9.85 -2.01
N LYS A 25 12.65 9.35 -1.01
CA LYS A 25 11.20 9.13 -1.17
C LYS A 25 10.42 10.41 -0.86
N SER A 26 9.43 10.71 -1.71
CA SER A 26 8.48 11.80 -1.52
C SER A 26 7.03 11.33 -1.68
N PHE A 27 6.13 12.01 -1.00
CA PHE A 27 4.72 11.65 -0.86
C PHE A 27 3.83 12.86 -1.15
N ASN A 28 2.64 12.60 -1.68
CA ASN A 28 1.61 13.62 -1.90
C ASN A 28 0.79 13.91 -0.64
N ARG A 29 0.88 13.08 0.40
CA ARG A 29 0.20 13.26 1.67
C ARG A 29 1.15 13.13 2.85
N LYS A 30 0.94 13.98 3.86
CA LYS A 30 1.74 13.99 5.11
C LYS A 30 1.66 12.66 5.87
N ASN A 31 0.48 12.04 5.92
CA ASN A 31 0.28 10.77 6.62
C ASN A 31 1.07 9.62 5.97
N ASP A 32 1.28 9.65 4.66
CA ASP A 32 2.07 8.66 3.95
C ASP A 32 3.57 8.80 4.28
N LEU A 33 4.08 10.03 4.39
CA LEU A 33 5.43 10.31 4.90
C LEU A 33 5.59 9.85 6.37
N GLN A 34 4.63 10.19 7.24
CA GLN A 34 4.66 9.77 8.65
C GLN A 34 4.69 8.24 8.79
N ARG A 35 3.87 7.54 7.99
CA ARG A 35 3.92 6.08 7.93
C ARG A 35 5.25 5.57 7.37
N HIS A 36 5.83 6.25 6.39
CA HIS A 36 7.11 5.86 5.80
C HIS A 36 8.25 5.87 6.82
N TYR A 37 8.28 6.81 7.76
CA TYR A 37 9.29 6.83 8.83
C TYR A 37 9.38 5.55 9.66
N ARG A 38 8.28 4.78 9.74
CA ARG A 38 8.29 3.45 10.38
C ARG A 38 9.28 2.48 9.75
N ILE A 39 9.58 2.64 8.45
CA ILE A 39 10.60 1.83 7.77
C ILE A 39 11.98 2.12 8.38
N HIS A 40 12.30 3.39 8.60
CA HIS A 40 13.58 3.79 9.18
C HIS A 40 13.70 3.42 10.67
N ALA A 41 12.61 3.55 11.42
CA ALA A 41 12.54 3.14 12.82
C ALA A 41 12.41 1.61 13.02
N ASN A 42 12.28 0.83 11.95
CA ASN A 42 11.91 -0.59 11.99
C ASN A 42 10.64 -0.88 12.82
N GLU A 43 9.72 0.08 12.89
CA GLU A 43 8.48 -0.02 13.66
C GLU A 43 7.44 -0.84 12.88
N ARG A 44 6.98 -1.95 13.46
CA ARG A 44 5.97 -2.84 12.86
C ARG A 44 4.82 -3.06 13.84
N PRO A 45 3.92 -2.08 14.01
CA PRO A 45 2.91 -2.11 15.07
C PRO A 45 1.79 -3.13 14.85
N TYR A 46 1.72 -3.76 13.67
CA TYR A 46 0.66 -4.71 13.33
C TYR A 46 1.20 -6.14 13.27
N SER A 47 1.07 -6.87 14.37
CA SER A 47 1.55 -8.25 14.47
C SER A 47 0.47 -9.28 14.12
N CYS A 48 0.90 -10.35 13.47
CA CYS A 48 0.06 -11.52 13.19
C CYS A 48 -0.15 -12.31 14.48
N THR A 49 -1.41 -12.56 14.82
CA THR A 49 -1.80 -13.29 16.03
C THR A 49 -1.92 -14.80 15.80
N THR A 50 -1.70 -15.28 14.57
CA THR A 50 -1.69 -16.71 14.27
C THR A 50 -0.53 -17.40 15.02
N PRO A 51 -0.80 -18.44 15.83
CA PRO A 51 0.22 -19.16 16.57
C PRO A 51 1.36 -19.65 15.67
N GLY A 52 2.60 -19.42 16.10
CA GLY A 52 3.80 -19.82 15.35
C GLY A 52 4.19 -18.93 14.16
N CYS A 53 3.43 -17.88 13.83
CA CYS A 53 3.75 -17.03 12.67
C CYS A 53 4.80 -15.95 12.98
N GLY A 54 4.63 -15.19 14.06
CA GLY A 54 5.57 -14.15 14.50
C GLY A 54 5.76 -12.95 13.55
N LYS A 55 5.09 -12.91 12.39
CA LYS A 55 5.24 -11.83 11.40
C LYS A 55 4.56 -10.54 11.86
N SER A 56 5.19 -9.40 11.59
CA SER A 56 4.65 -8.07 11.89
C SER A 56 4.81 -7.11 10.70
N PHE A 57 3.92 -6.13 10.60
CA PHE A 57 3.75 -5.25 9.44
C PHE A 57 3.67 -3.77 9.85
N ILE A 58 4.06 -2.91 8.91
CA ILE A 58 3.99 -1.43 9.05
C ILE A 58 2.55 -0.92 8.88
N GLN A 59 1.72 -1.66 8.15
CA GLN A 59 0.35 -1.31 7.79
C GLN A 59 -0.65 -2.38 8.19
N ARG A 60 -1.84 -1.95 8.63
CA ARG A 60 -2.97 -2.84 8.93
C ARG A 60 -3.43 -3.60 7.70
N SER A 61 -3.52 -2.95 6.53
CA SER A 61 -3.92 -3.60 5.28
C SER A 61 -2.97 -4.75 4.90
N ALA A 62 -1.66 -4.56 5.09
CA ALA A 62 -0.66 -5.60 4.86
C ALA A 62 -0.85 -6.80 5.81
N LEU A 63 -1.16 -6.54 7.09
CA LEU A 63 -1.54 -7.61 8.03
C LEU A 63 -2.82 -8.33 7.58
N THR A 64 -3.85 -7.60 7.16
CA THR A 64 -5.12 -8.20 6.69
C THR A 64 -4.89 -9.12 5.49
N VAL A 65 -4.14 -8.66 4.48
CA VAL A 65 -3.78 -9.50 3.32
C VAL A 65 -2.96 -10.69 3.75
N HIS A 66 -1.98 -10.51 4.64
CA HIS A 66 -1.19 -11.60 5.18
C HIS A 66 -2.04 -12.66 5.89
N VAL A 67 -3.05 -12.27 6.70
CA VAL A 67 -3.90 -13.24 7.39
C VAL A 67 -4.63 -14.18 6.43
N ARG A 68 -4.93 -13.72 5.20
CA ARG A 68 -5.52 -14.58 4.17
C ARG A 68 -4.62 -15.74 3.73
N THR A 69 -3.30 -15.64 3.95
CA THR A 69 -2.39 -16.77 3.70
C THR A 69 -2.58 -17.91 4.70
N HIS A 70 -3.13 -17.62 5.88
CA HIS A 70 -3.45 -18.62 6.90
C HIS A 70 -4.85 -19.19 6.71
N THR A 71 -5.82 -18.36 6.33
CA THR A 71 -7.23 -18.78 6.21
C THR A 71 -7.58 -19.35 4.83
N GLY A 72 -6.78 -19.05 3.79
CA GLY A 72 -7.09 -19.39 2.41
C GLY A 72 -8.24 -18.57 1.81
N GLU A 73 -8.63 -17.46 2.44
CA GLU A 73 -9.74 -16.61 1.99
C GLU A 73 -9.45 -16.00 0.61
N LYS A 74 -10.40 -16.17 -0.32
CA LYS A 74 -10.35 -15.62 -1.69
C LYS A 74 -11.55 -14.68 -1.93
N PRO A 75 -11.44 -13.40 -1.52
CA PRO A 75 -12.56 -12.47 -1.55
C PRO A 75 -12.97 -12.07 -2.97
N HIS A 76 -12.05 -12.10 -3.92
CA HIS A 76 -12.30 -11.62 -5.27
C HIS A 76 -12.82 -12.73 -6.17
N GLN A 77 -13.84 -12.41 -6.96
CA GLN A 77 -14.40 -13.30 -7.96
C GLN A 77 -14.08 -12.79 -9.37
N CYS A 78 -13.67 -13.70 -10.24
CA CYS A 78 -13.51 -13.46 -11.66
C CYS A 78 -14.84 -13.02 -12.27
N GLN A 79 -14.90 -11.80 -12.80
CA GLN A 79 -16.12 -11.22 -13.37
C GLN A 79 -16.42 -11.72 -14.80
N HIS A 80 -15.49 -12.47 -15.41
CA HIS A 80 -15.73 -13.05 -16.73
C HIS A 80 -16.81 -14.13 -16.66
N ILE A 81 -17.79 -14.04 -17.54
CA ILE A 81 -18.92 -14.97 -17.62
C ILE A 81 -18.38 -16.40 -17.85
N GLY A 82 -18.82 -17.36 -17.03
CA GLY A 82 -18.36 -18.75 -17.10
C GLY A 82 -17.03 -19.06 -16.42
N CYS A 83 -16.32 -18.06 -15.88
CA CYS A 83 -15.01 -18.27 -15.23
C CYS A 83 -15.12 -18.92 -13.84
N GLY A 84 -15.97 -18.38 -12.96
CA GLY A 84 -16.22 -18.90 -11.59
C GLY A 84 -15.04 -18.88 -10.60
N LYS A 85 -13.82 -18.56 -11.06
CA LYS A 85 -12.60 -18.59 -10.23
C LYS A 85 -12.62 -17.48 -9.16
N ARG A 86 -12.07 -17.80 -7.99
CA ARG A 86 -11.84 -16.84 -6.90
C ARG A 86 -10.35 -16.68 -6.63
N PHE A 87 -9.93 -15.48 -6.25
CA PHE A 87 -8.53 -15.14 -5.95
C PHE A 87 -8.40 -14.19 -4.75
N SER A 88 -7.17 -14.05 -4.25
CA SER A 88 -6.80 -13.18 -3.13
C SER A 88 -5.63 -12.29 -3.56
N ASP A 89 -5.49 -11.12 -2.93
CA ASP A 89 -4.37 -10.17 -3.14
C ASP A 89 -3.04 -10.63 -2.52
N VAL A 90 -2.86 -11.96 -2.32
CA VAL A 90 -1.72 -12.56 -1.60
C VAL A 90 -0.44 -12.47 -2.41
#